data_AF-A0A929CCN6-F1
#
_entry.id   AF-A0A929CCN6-F1
#
_cell.length_a   1.000
_cell.length_b   1.000
_cell.length_c   1.000
_cell.angle_alpha   90.00
_cell.angle_beta   90.00
_cell.angle_gamma   90.00
#
_symmetry.space_group_name_H-M   'P 1'
#
loop_
_entity.id
_entity.type
_entity.pdbx_description
1 polymer ?
#
loop_
_entity_poly.entity_id
_entity_poly.type
_entity_poly.pdbx_seq_one_letter_code
_entity_poly.pdbx_strand_id
1 'polypeptide(L)'
;MENNIRNVHLEKLIEREKELNCLYTIESLLINDKTPLDKVLQKLTYTIPPGWQYPTVCECRITFEDKSFETEDFLETEYMHSADIITGEHVAGKIDIAYTQLIRLHRGIAFLPEEEKLLNTIASILGRTIFRRKLKSTLNYLKSTREEKGPQYDEDMVLNPDSDQHWKWRYKIVEKIAEHLDLDRFGLKGMYLIGSTKNACAGPGSDIDILAHSDGNNKKMEDLRLWMQGWGLCLNELNFIKSGYRSLDSLIDLHIITDEDIRKNDSYACLINAVTDRARPIKVKN
;
A
#
# COMPACT_ATOMS: atom_id res chain seq x y z
N MET A 1 -28.49 -34.15 12.20
CA MET A 1 -27.28 -33.32 12.44
C MET A 1 -26.14 -33.69 11.50
N GLU A 2 -25.78 -34.98 11.36
CA GLU A 2 -24.69 -35.43 10.47
C GLU A 2 -24.85 -35.01 9.00
N ASN A 3 -26.04 -35.09 8.41
CA ASN A 3 -26.27 -34.64 7.02
C ASN A 3 -26.05 -33.13 6.83
N ASN A 4 -26.30 -32.32 7.86
CA ASN A 4 -26.10 -30.87 7.77
C ASN A 4 -24.61 -30.52 7.85
N ILE A 5 -23.85 -31.24 8.68
CA ILE A 5 -22.39 -31.09 8.79
C ILE A 5 -21.71 -31.55 7.49
N ARG A 6 -22.18 -32.65 6.89
CA ARG A 6 -21.64 -33.18 5.64
C ARG A 6 -21.88 -32.24 4.45
N ASN A 7 -23.05 -31.61 4.38
CA ASN A 7 -23.37 -30.62 3.35
C ASN A 7 -22.51 -29.35 3.49
N VAL A 8 -22.36 -28.81 4.71
CA VAL A 8 -21.48 -27.65 4.96
C VAL A 8 -20.02 -27.94 4.61
N HIS A 9 -19.55 -29.17 4.85
CA HIS A 9 -18.19 -29.55 4.48
C HIS A 9 -18.02 -29.70 2.96
N LEU A 10 -19.03 -30.21 2.26
CA LEU A 10 -19.02 -30.36 0.81
C LEU A 10 -19.07 -28.99 0.10
N GLU A 11 -19.90 -28.07 0.58
CA GLU A 11 -19.95 -26.69 0.07
C GLU A 11 -18.60 -25.99 0.22
N LYS A 12 -17.96 -26.10 1.38
CA LYS A 12 -16.61 -25.54 1.60
C LYS A 12 -15.56 -26.12 0.66
N LEU A 13 -15.65 -27.41 0.31
CA LEU A 13 -14.72 -28.04 -0.62
C LEU A 13 -14.91 -27.54 -2.05
N ILE A 14 -16.17 -27.35 -2.47
CA ILE A 14 -16.51 -26.82 -3.79
C ILE A 14 -16.01 -25.37 -3.94
N GLU A 15 -16.24 -24.51 -2.94
CA GLU A 15 -15.72 -23.13 -2.98
C GLU A 15 -14.19 -23.11 -3.02
N ARG A 16 -13.53 -23.99 -2.24
CA ARG A 16 -12.06 -24.12 -2.28
C ARG A 16 -11.53 -24.58 -3.63
N GLU A 17 -12.23 -25.49 -4.29
CA GLU A 17 -11.87 -25.97 -5.63
C GLU A 17 -11.96 -24.82 -6.66
N LYS A 18 -13.03 -24.03 -6.61
CA LYS A 18 -13.20 -22.84 -7.48
C LYS A 18 -12.07 -21.83 -7.28
N GLU A 19 -11.76 -21.48 -6.01
CA GLU A 19 -10.67 -20.57 -5.67
C GLU A 19 -9.34 -21.03 -6.27
N LEU A 20 -9.00 -22.31 -6.09
CA LEU A 20 -7.76 -22.89 -6.59
C LEU A 20 -7.73 -22.89 -8.12
N ASN A 21 -8.81 -23.33 -8.78
CA ASN A 21 -8.90 -23.34 -10.23
C ASN A 21 -8.78 -21.93 -10.84
N CYS A 22 -9.39 -20.94 -10.18
CA CYS A 22 -9.25 -19.53 -10.54
C CYS A 22 -7.78 -19.09 -10.48
N LEU A 23 -7.12 -19.30 -9.34
CA LEU A 23 -5.70 -18.96 -9.15
C LEU A 23 -4.78 -19.64 -10.16
N TYR A 24 -4.94 -20.95 -10.40
CA TYR A 24 -4.14 -21.68 -11.38
C TYR A 24 -4.33 -21.14 -12.80
N THR A 25 -5.56 -20.81 -13.18
CA THR A 25 -5.85 -20.26 -14.51
C THR A 25 -5.21 -18.88 -14.67
N ILE A 26 -5.32 -18.03 -13.66
CA ILE A 26 -4.69 -16.70 -13.62
C ILE A 26 -3.17 -16.81 -13.73
N GLU A 27 -2.53 -17.66 -12.92
CA GLU A 27 -1.08 -17.86 -12.99
C GLU A 27 -0.64 -18.38 -14.36
N SER A 28 -1.40 -19.30 -14.98
CA SER A 28 -1.08 -19.83 -16.30
C SER A 28 -1.10 -18.75 -17.40
N LEU A 29 -2.05 -17.81 -17.32
CA LEU A 29 -2.13 -16.66 -18.24
C LEU A 29 -0.95 -15.71 -18.04
N LEU A 30 -0.51 -15.54 -16.79
CA LEU A 30 0.54 -14.61 -16.40
C LEU A 30 1.97 -15.13 -16.64
N ILE A 31 2.17 -16.45 -16.70
CA ILE A 31 3.46 -17.07 -17.05
C ILE A 31 3.89 -16.71 -18.47
N ASN A 32 2.97 -16.51 -19.41
CA ASN A 32 3.31 -16.27 -20.81
C ASN A 32 3.68 -14.81 -21.09
N ASP A 33 4.97 -14.47 -20.87
CA ASP A 33 5.57 -13.16 -21.11
C ASP A 33 5.46 -12.65 -22.57
N LYS A 34 5.09 -13.50 -23.55
CA LYS A 34 4.97 -13.10 -24.96
C LYS A 34 3.65 -12.41 -25.30
N THR A 35 2.64 -12.54 -24.45
CA THR A 35 1.33 -11.93 -24.70
C THR A 35 1.34 -10.49 -24.20
N PRO A 36 0.90 -9.50 -25.01
CA PRO A 36 0.76 -8.11 -24.57
C PRO A 36 -0.08 -8.01 -23.29
N LEU A 37 0.34 -7.14 -22.37
CA LEU A 37 -0.29 -7.00 -21.05
C LEU A 37 -1.79 -6.71 -21.16
N ASP A 38 -2.18 -5.77 -22.04
CA ASP A 38 -3.57 -5.40 -22.32
C ASP A 38 -4.45 -6.61 -22.65
N LYS A 39 -3.95 -7.54 -23.46
CA LYS A 39 -4.68 -8.78 -23.80
C LYS A 39 -4.78 -9.75 -22.64
N VAL A 40 -3.81 -9.75 -21.73
CA VAL A 40 -3.85 -10.57 -20.52
C VAL A 40 -4.86 -9.96 -19.54
N LEU A 41 -4.82 -8.65 -19.31
CA LEU A 41 -5.77 -7.94 -18.45
C LEU A 41 -7.22 -8.14 -18.92
N GLN A 42 -7.49 -7.98 -20.22
CA GLN A 42 -8.83 -8.26 -20.75
C GLN A 42 -9.27 -9.73 -20.58
N LYS A 43 -8.34 -10.70 -20.59
CA LYS A 43 -8.72 -12.10 -20.33
C LYS A 43 -8.99 -12.36 -18.86
N LEU A 44 -8.32 -11.64 -17.98
CA LEU A 44 -8.47 -11.79 -16.54
C LEU A 44 -9.83 -11.29 -16.06
N THR A 45 -10.40 -10.25 -16.68
CA THR A 45 -11.75 -9.77 -16.35
C THR A 45 -12.81 -10.87 -16.46
N TYR A 46 -12.67 -11.82 -17.40
CA TYR A 46 -13.55 -12.99 -17.52
C TYR A 46 -13.11 -14.22 -16.70
N THR A 47 -11.86 -14.25 -16.22
CA THR A 47 -11.29 -15.39 -15.48
C THR A 47 -11.51 -15.28 -13.97
N ILE A 48 -11.64 -14.04 -13.46
CA ILE A 48 -11.83 -13.76 -12.04
C ILE A 48 -13.25 -14.16 -11.55
N PRO A 49 -14.36 -13.79 -12.23
CA PRO A 49 -15.73 -14.06 -11.76
C PRO A 49 -16.06 -15.53 -11.43
N PRO A 50 -15.57 -16.56 -12.17
CA PRO A 50 -15.77 -17.96 -11.81
C PRO A 50 -15.27 -18.38 -10.42
N GLY A 51 -14.35 -17.62 -9.81
CA GLY A 51 -13.83 -17.87 -8.47
C GLY A 51 -14.71 -17.37 -7.32
N TRP A 52 -15.80 -16.64 -7.62
CA TRP A 52 -16.69 -16.05 -6.62
C TRP A 52 -17.92 -16.92 -6.35
N GLN A 53 -18.63 -16.62 -5.26
CA GLN A 53 -19.83 -17.31 -4.82
C GLN A 53 -20.97 -17.22 -5.85
N TYR A 54 -21.09 -16.08 -6.53
CA TYR A 54 -22.11 -15.86 -7.56
C TYR A 54 -21.51 -15.47 -8.93
N PRO A 55 -20.88 -16.40 -9.68
CA PRO A 55 -20.17 -16.08 -10.92
C PRO A 55 -21.04 -15.45 -12.02
N THR A 56 -22.34 -15.77 -12.06
CA THR A 56 -23.26 -15.33 -13.12
C THR A 56 -23.66 -13.86 -13.03
N VAL A 57 -23.40 -13.22 -11.89
CA VAL A 57 -23.73 -11.81 -11.64
C VAL A 57 -22.52 -11.03 -11.14
N CYS A 58 -21.34 -11.64 -11.23
CA CYS A 58 -20.07 -11.09 -10.79
C CYS A 58 -19.37 -10.48 -12.00
N GLU A 59 -19.18 -9.17 -11.97
CA GLU A 59 -18.52 -8.42 -13.03
C GLU A 59 -17.17 -7.89 -12.54
N CYS A 60 -16.20 -7.78 -13.44
CA CYS A 60 -14.84 -7.41 -13.10
C CYS A 60 -14.34 -6.26 -13.97
N ARG A 61 -13.77 -5.25 -13.32
CA ARG A 61 -13.05 -4.15 -13.95
C ARG A 61 -11.63 -4.10 -13.43
N ILE A 62 -10.66 -4.15 -14.32
CA ILE A 62 -9.25 -3.94 -14.03
C ILE A 62 -8.84 -2.59 -14.60
N THR A 63 -8.44 -1.68 -13.73
CA THR A 63 -7.81 -0.42 -14.13
C THR A 63 -6.30 -0.59 -13.98
N PHE A 64 -5.54 -0.30 -15.03
CA PHE A 64 -4.09 -0.31 -14.99
C PHE A 64 -3.55 0.90 -15.75
N GLU A 65 -2.77 1.73 -15.06
CA GLU A 65 -2.35 3.05 -15.55
C GLU A 65 -3.58 3.84 -16.02
N ASP A 66 -3.58 4.38 -17.24
CA ASP A 66 -4.70 5.15 -17.79
C ASP A 66 -5.71 4.30 -18.58
N LYS A 67 -5.64 2.96 -18.49
CA LYS A 67 -6.49 2.03 -19.24
C LYS A 67 -7.44 1.26 -18.32
N SER A 68 -8.70 1.17 -18.71
CA SER A 68 -9.70 0.30 -18.07
C SER A 68 -10.03 -0.90 -18.97
N PHE A 69 -10.06 -2.07 -18.35
CA PHE A 69 -10.47 -3.34 -18.95
C PHE A 69 -11.64 -3.86 -18.14
N GLU A 70 -12.79 -4.07 -18.76
CA GLU A 70 -14.01 -4.48 -18.05
C GLU A 70 -14.75 -5.58 -18.80
N THR A 71 -15.62 -6.27 -18.08
CA THR A 71 -16.66 -7.13 -18.63
C THR A 71 -17.80 -6.29 -19.21
N GLU A 72 -18.54 -6.83 -20.18
CA GLU A 72 -19.53 -6.06 -20.96
C GLU A 72 -20.68 -5.49 -20.12
N ASP A 73 -21.05 -6.20 -19.05
CA ASP A 73 -22.18 -5.86 -18.17
C ASP A 73 -21.74 -5.19 -16.86
N PHE A 74 -20.50 -4.68 -16.79
CA PHE A 74 -19.99 -4.05 -15.57
C PHE A 74 -20.82 -2.81 -15.19
N LEU A 75 -21.33 -2.81 -13.95
CA LEU A 75 -22.06 -1.69 -13.37
C LEU A 75 -21.54 -1.42 -11.97
N GLU A 76 -21.35 -0.14 -11.64
CA GLU A 76 -21.04 0.26 -10.28
C GLU A 76 -22.27 0.06 -9.39
N THR A 77 -22.13 -0.80 -8.39
CA THR A 77 -23.21 -1.12 -7.45
C THR A 77 -22.76 -0.86 -6.01
N GLU A 78 -23.73 -0.86 -5.09
CA GLU A 78 -23.47 -0.80 -3.65
C GLU A 78 -22.70 -2.04 -3.13
N TYR A 79 -22.62 -3.10 -3.95
CA TYR A 79 -21.96 -4.36 -3.65
C TYR A 79 -20.68 -4.50 -4.48
N MET A 80 -19.75 -3.57 -4.27
CA MET A 80 -18.45 -3.54 -4.93
C MET A 80 -17.32 -3.80 -3.94
N HIS A 81 -16.30 -4.51 -4.38
CA HIS A 81 -15.07 -4.74 -3.66
C HIS A 81 -13.87 -4.49 -4.56
N SER A 82 -12.82 -3.89 -4.00
CA SER A 82 -11.67 -3.43 -4.77
C SER A 82 -10.37 -3.89 -4.12
N ALA A 83 -9.37 -4.22 -4.94
CA ALA A 83 -8.01 -4.48 -4.49
C ALA A 83 -6.98 -3.78 -5.39
N ASP A 84 -5.98 -3.18 -4.76
CA ASP A 84 -4.94 -2.42 -5.46
C ASP A 84 -3.89 -3.34 -6.10
N ILE A 85 -3.54 -3.05 -7.36
CA ILE A 85 -2.45 -3.70 -8.07
C ILE A 85 -1.17 -2.92 -7.77
N ILE A 86 -0.31 -3.51 -6.93
CA ILE A 86 0.94 -2.88 -6.48
C ILE A 86 2.10 -3.41 -7.30
N THR A 87 2.79 -2.55 -8.06
CA THR A 87 4.01 -2.91 -8.79
C THR A 87 5.21 -2.27 -8.10
N GLY A 88 6.10 -3.10 -7.53
CA GLY A 88 7.17 -2.59 -6.66
C GLY A 88 6.57 -1.94 -5.42
N GLU A 89 6.75 -0.63 -5.28
CA GLU A 89 6.21 0.17 -4.18
C GLU A 89 5.07 1.14 -4.60
N HIS A 90 4.56 1.04 -5.84
CA HIS A 90 3.52 1.96 -6.35
C HIS A 90 2.23 1.22 -6.69
N VAL A 91 1.09 1.84 -6.41
CA VAL A 91 -0.20 1.40 -6.95
C VAL A 91 -0.22 1.74 -8.43
N ALA A 92 -0.12 0.73 -9.28
CA ALA A 92 -0.18 0.90 -10.73
C ALA A 92 -1.60 0.70 -11.28
N GLY A 93 -2.54 0.31 -10.44
CA GLY A 93 -3.90 0.01 -10.86
C GLY A 93 -4.73 -0.57 -9.74
N LYS A 94 -5.94 -1.03 -10.09
CA LYS A 94 -6.89 -1.65 -9.17
C LYS A 94 -7.75 -2.68 -9.90
N ILE A 95 -8.25 -3.65 -9.14
CA ILE A 95 -9.24 -4.64 -9.58
C ILE A 95 -10.51 -4.36 -8.80
N ASP A 96 -11.58 -4.02 -9.50
CA ASP A 96 -12.92 -3.86 -8.95
C ASP A 96 -13.75 -5.10 -9.32
N ILE A 97 -14.49 -5.61 -8.34
CA ILE A 97 -15.48 -6.68 -8.51
C ILE A 97 -16.82 -6.16 -8.01
N ALA A 98 -17.86 -6.31 -8.82
CA ALA A 98 -19.21 -5.87 -8.49
C ALA A 98 -20.23 -6.98 -8.71
N TYR A 99 -21.20 -7.10 -7.81
CA TYR A 99 -22.40 -7.89 -8.06
C TYR A 99 -23.49 -7.01 -8.68
N THR A 100 -23.93 -7.35 -9.89
CA THR A 100 -24.88 -6.52 -10.68
C THR A 100 -26.34 -6.79 -10.40
N GLN A 101 -26.65 -7.86 -9.66
CA GLN A 101 -28.01 -8.23 -9.26
C GLN A 101 -28.13 -8.34 -7.75
N LEU A 102 -29.38 -8.32 -7.26
CA LEU A 102 -29.70 -8.54 -5.84
C LEU A 102 -29.27 -9.95 -5.40
N ILE A 103 -28.12 -10.02 -4.75
CA ILE A 103 -27.63 -11.22 -4.08
C ILE A 103 -28.23 -11.36 -2.67
N ARG A 104 -28.30 -12.59 -2.17
CA ARG A 104 -28.68 -12.83 -0.77
C ARG A 104 -27.48 -12.54 0.13
N LEU A 105 -27.54 -11.42 0.85
CA LEU A 105 -26.52 -11.07 1.83
C LEU A 105 -26.48 -12.12 2.95
N HIS A 106 -25.33 -12.76 3.12
CA HIS A 106 -25.11 -13.63 4.28
C HIS A 106 -24.56 -12.77 5.42
N ARG A 107 -25.33 -12.62 6.50
CA ARG A 107 -24.97 -11.77 7.66
C ARG A 107 -24.73 -10.29 7.30
N GLY A 108 -25.41 -9.79 6.27
CA GLY A 108 -25.28 -8.39 5.84
C GLY A 108 -24.02 -8.07 5.03
N ILE A 109 -23.21 -9.08 4.67
CA ILE A 109 -21.99 -8.91 3.89
C ILE A 109 -22.24 -9.46 2.48
N ALA A 110 -21.79 -8.72 1.46
CA ALA A 110 -21.90 -9.10 0.05
C ALA A 110 -20.81 -10.10 -0.39
N PHE A 111 -19.61 -9.96 0.18
CA PHE A 111 -18.45 -10.81 -0.12
C PHE A 111 -17.99 -11.59 1.10
N LEU A 112 -17.53 -12.82 0.90
CA LEU A 112 -16.94 -13.64 1.96
C LEU A 112 -15.50 -13.18 2.26
N PRO A 113 -15.00 -13.34 3.50
CA PRO A 113 -13.59 -13.06 3.83
C PRO A 113 -12.59 -13.81 2.94
N GLU A 114 -12.97 -15.01 2.49
CA GLU A 114 -12.18 -15.82 1.56
C GLU A 114 -12.12 -15.21 0.15
N GLU A 115 -13.20 -14.56 -0.33
CA GLU A 115 -13.23 -13.86 -1.62
C GLU A 115 -12.40 -12.58 -1.59
N GLU A 116 -12.46 -11.82 -0.49
CA GLU A 116 -11.58 -10.67 -0.27
C GLU A 116 -10.10 -11.12 -0.27
N LYS A 117 -9.79 -12.23 0.40
CA LYS A 117 -8.44 -12.80 0.37
C LYS A 117 -8.03 -13.26 -1.03
N LEU A 118 -8.94 -13.85 -1.79
CA LEU A 118 -8.71 -14.26 -3.17
C LEU A 118 -8.39 -13.05 -4.05
N LEU A 119 -9.19 -11.98 -3.98
CA LEU A 119 -8.98 -10.75 -4.75
C LEU A 119 -7.61 -10.11 -4.47
N ASN A 120 -7.28 -9.97 -3.18
CA ASN A 120 -5.98 -9.46 -2.75
C ASN A 120 -4.81 -10.33 -3.24
N THR A 121 -4.99 -11.65 -3.25
CA THR A 121 -3.99 -12.58 -3.78
C THR A 121 -3.81 -12.40 -5.28
N ILE A 122 -4.89 -12.26 -6.04
CA ILE A 122 -4.87 -12.02 -7.48
C ILE A 122 -4.17 -10.70 -7.80
N ALA A 123 -4.51 -9.63 -7.08
CA ALA A 123 -3.88 -8.33 -7.23
C ALA A 123 -2.37 -8.38 -6.96
N SER A 124 -1.95 -9.12 -5.92
CA SER A 124 -0.53 -9.35 -5.61
C SER A 124 0.21 -10.12 -6.69
N ILE A 125 -0.39 -11.20 -7.23
CA ILE A 125 0.19 -11.99 -8.33
C ILE A 125 0.35 -11.14 -9.59
N LEU A 126 -0.65 -10.30 -9.90
CA LEU A 126 -0.60 -9.38 -11.02
C LEU A 126 0.50 -8.34 -10.86
N GLY A 127 0.54 -7.66 -9.71
CA GLY A 127 1.55 -6.68 -9.37
C GLY A 127 2.97 -7.23 -9.51
N ARG A 128 3.23 -8.42 -8.96
CA ARG A 128 4.52 -9.12 -9.07
C ARG A 128 4.87 -9.47 -10.52
N THR A 129 3.90 -9.93 -11.31
CA THR A 129 4.12 -10.31 -12.72
C THR A 129 4.45 -9.09 -13.57
N ILE A 130 3.71 -8.00 -13.39
CA ILE A 130 3.92 -6.75 -14.11
C ILE A 130 5.29 -6.17 -13.75
N PHE A 131 5.64 -6.13 -12.46
CA PHE A 131 6.96 -5.71 -12.01
C PHE A 131 8.09 -6.55 -12.64
N ARG A 132 7.93 -7.88 -12.68
CA ARG A 132 8.88 -8.78 -13.36
C ARG A 132 9.04 -8.45 -14.85
N ARG A 133 7.94 -8.15 -15.55
CA ARG A 133 7.98 -7.75 -16.97
C ARG A 133 8.69 -6.39 -17.15
N LYS A 134 8.37 -5.38 -16.34
CA LYS A 134 9.03 -4.07 -16.36
C LYS A 134 10.53 -4.17 -16.07
N LEU A 135 10.93 -4.99 -15.08
CA LEU A 135 12.34 -5.29 -14.79
C LEU A 135 13.06 -5.89 -16.00
N LYS A 136 12.46 -6.89 -16.64
CA LYS A 136 13.05 -7.58 -17.80
C LYS A 136 13.22 -6.64 -18.98
N SER A 137 12.21 -5.81 -19.27
CA SER A 137 12.28 -4.77 -20.30
C SER A 137 13.38 -3.74 -20.00
N THR A 138 13.46 -3.26 -18.75
CA THR A 138 14.49 -2.31 -18.30
C THR A 138 15.91 -2.90 -18.41
N LEU A 139 16.11 -4.16 -18.01
CA LEU A 139 17.39 -4.84 -18.15
C LEU A 139 17.78 -5.03 -19.63
N ASN A 140 16.82 -5.34 -20.49
CA ASN A 140 17.06 -5.43 -21.94
C ASN A 140 17.43 -4.07 -22.53
N TYR A 141 16.76 -2.99 -22.10
CA TYR A 141 17.10 -1.62 -22.47
C TYR A 141 18.55 -1.28 -22.11
N LEU A 142 18.96 -1.51 -20.87
CA LEU A 142 20.33 -1.21 -20.41
C LEU A 142 21.40 -2.03 -21.16
N LYS A 143 21.05 -3.24 -21.61
CA LYS A 143 21.94 -4.08 -22.44
C LYS A 143 22.02 -3.56 -23.87
N SER A 144 20.90 -3.15 -24.47
CA SER A 144 20.88 -2.61 -25.83
C SER A 144 21.47 -1.19 -25.93
N THR A 145 21.45 -0.39 -24.86
CA THR A 145 22.17 0.92 -24.86
C THR A 145 23.69 0.76 -25.00
N ARG A 146 24.24 -0.44 -24.72
CA ARG A 146 25.68 -0.75 -24.93
C ARG A 146 26.00 -1.24 -26.35
N GLU A 147 24.99 -1.57 -27.15
CA GLU A 147 25.14 -2.09 -28.51
C GLU A 147 24.28 -1.25 -29.46
N GLU A 148 24.90 -0.30 -30.17
CA GLU A 148 24.23 0.69 -31.03
C GLU A 148 23.18 0.07 -31.97
N LYS A 149 21.90 0.26 -31.63
CA LYS A 149 20.72 0.55 -32.49
C LYS A 149 19.45 0.46 -31.62
N GLY A 150 18.93 1.61 -31.20
CA GLY A 150 17.75 1.69 -30.34
C GLY A 150 16.46 1.31 -31.10
N PRO A 151 15.64 0.38 -30.58
CA PRO A 151 14.26 0.25 -31.02
C PRO A 151 13.39 1.28 -30.28
N GLN A 152 12.31 1.70 -30.94
CA GLN A 152 11.26 2.56 -30.40
C GLN A 152 10.47 1.77 -29.35
N TYR A 153 10.48 2.20 -28.09
CA TYR A 153 9.86 1.48 -26.98
C TYR A 153 8.97 2.39 -26.11
N ASP A 154 7.99 1.73 -25.48
CA ASP A 154 6.95 2.28 -24.61
C ASP A 154 7.55 2.72 -23.26
N GLU A 155 7.51 4.02 -22.92
CA GLU A 155 8.08 4.57 -21.68
C GLU A 155 7.44 3.92 -20.43
N ASP A 156 6.17 3.51 -20.53
CA ASP A 156 5.40 2.89 -19.45
C ASP A 156 5.93 1.52 -18.99
N MET A 157 6.77 0.87 -19.80
CA MET A 157 7.39 -0.44 -19.48
C MET A 157 8.73 -0.35 -18.74
N VAL A 158 9.24 0.86 -18.47
CA VAL A 158 10.51 1.06 -17.76
C VAL A 158 10.23 1.38 -16.29
N LEU A 159 10.96 0.74 -15.36
CA LEU A 159 10.85 1.11 -13.95
C LEU A 159 11.43 2.52 -13.76
N ASN A 160 10.65 3.41 -13.15
CA ASN A 160 11.14 4.72 -12.74
C ASN A 160 12.10 4.54 -11.54
N PRO A 161 13.39 4.90 -11.64
CA PRO A 161 14.35 4.76 -10.54
C PRO A 161 13.99 5.57 -9.28
N ASP A 162 13.10 6.56 -9.40
CA ASP A 162 12.69 7.43 -8.30
C ASP A 162 11.58 6.85 -7.42
N SER A 163 10.95 5.75 -7.86
CA SER A 163 9.91 5.01 -7.11
C SER A 163 10.44 4.47 -5.78
N ASP A 164 11.65 3.91 -5.76
CA ASP A 164 12.21 3.17 -4.61
C ASP A 164 12.86 4.06 -3.53
N GLN A 165 12.39 5.31 -3.38
CA GLN A 165 12.99 6.30 -2.47
C GLN A 165 12.02 6.86 -1.43
N HIS A 166 11.02 6.08 -1.03
CA HIS A 166 10.01 6.45 -0.04
C HIS A 166 10.58 6.92 1.31
N TRP A 167 11.62 6.28 1.82
CA TRP A 167 12.30 6.73 3.04
C TRP A 167 13.10 8.03 2.84
N LYS A 168 13.69 8.25 1.65
CA LYS A 168 14.57 9.40 1.41
C LYS A 168 13.82 10.71 1.37
N TRP A 169 12.67 10.77 0.70
CA TRP A 169 11.89 12.01 0.66
C TRP A 169 11.27 12.32 2.03
N ARG A 170 10.80 11.29 2.75
CA ARG A 170 10.31 11.44 4.13
C ARG A 170 11.42 11.97 5.05
N TYR A 171 12.63 11.41 4.94
CA TYR A 171 13.80 11.88 5.67
C TYR A 171 14.11 13.35 5.37
N LYS A 172 14.16 13.74 4.09
CA LYS A 172 14.38 15.14 3.67
C LYS A 172 13.31 16.09 4.22
N ILE A 173 12.06 15.65 4.28
CA ILE A 173 10.98 16.46 4.84
C ILE A 173 11.12 16.62 6.36
N VAL A 174 11.53 15.57 7.07
CA VAL A 174 11.84 15.67 8.51
C VAL A 174 12.95 16.69 8.75
N GLU A 175 13.98 16.73 7.90
CA GLU A 175 15.02 17.78 7.96
C GLU A 175 14.41 19.18 7.76
N LYS A 176 13.48 19.34 6.81
CA LYS A 176 12.78 20.61 6.58
C LYS A 176 11.87 21.03 7.73
N ILE A 177 11.17 20.09 8.36
CA ILE A 177 10.38 20.36 9.56
C ILE A 177 11.31 20.83 10.68
N ALA A 178 12.45 20.16 10.86
CA ALA A 178 13.43 20.53 11.88
C ALA A 178 14.04 21.92 11.66
N GLU A 179 14.32 22.30 10.41
CA GLU A 179 14.79 23.64 10.05
C GLU A 179 13.81 24.72 10.55
N HIS A 180 12.50 24.50 10.39
CA HIS A 180 11.45 25.45 10.77
C HIS A 180 10.94 25.29 12.21
N LEU A 181 11.37 24.24 12.92
CA LEU A 181 10.97 23.98 14.30
C LEU A 181 11.67 24.93 15.27
N ASP A 182 10.90 25.69 16.04
CA ASP A 182 11.40 26.50 17.15
C ASP A 182 11.27 25.72 18.48
N LEU A 183 12.40 25.25 19.01
CA LEU A 183 12.41 24.45 20.23
C LEU A 183 11.96 25.24 21.46
N ASP A 184 12.21 26.55 21.54
CA ASP A 184 11.87 27.37 22.71
C ASP A 184 10.37 27.69 22.73
N ARG A 185 9.82 28.03 21.55
CA ARG A 185 8.40 28.27 21.34
C ARG A 185 7.57 27.07 21.78
N PHE A 186 7.97 25.86 21.36
CA PHE A 186 7.24 24.62 21.63
C PHE A 186 7.67 23.89 22.92
N GLY A 187 8.62 24.44 23.69
CA GLY A 187 9.03 23.84 24.97
C GLY A 187 9.75 22.51 24.79
N LEU A 188 10.48 22.35 23.69
CA LEU A 188 11.19 21.13 23.36
C LEU A 188 12.64 21.20 23.80
N LYS A 189 13.13 20.07 24.30
CA LYS A 189 14.55 19.77 24.54
C LYS A 189 15.18 19.07 23.35
N GLY A 190 14.39 18.33 22.57
CA GLY A 190 14.87 17.73 21.34
C GLY A 190 13.77 17.07 20.51
N MET A 191 14.07 16.84 19.24
CA MET A 191 13.27 16.11 18.28
C MET A 191 14.13 15.02 17.63
N TYR A 192 13.55 13.84 17.53
CA TYR A 192 14.19 12.62 17.06
C TYR A 192 13.31 11.92 16.03
N LEU A 193 13.94 11.25 15.07
CA LEU A 193 13.28 10.41 14.09
C LEU A 193 13.40 8.95 14.51
N ILE A 194 12.29 8.21 14.46
CA ILE A 194 12.23 6.78 14.75
C ILE A 194 11.58 6.02 13.58
N GLY A 195 11.43 4.71 13.75
CA GLY A 195 10.65 3.88 12.83
C GLY A 195 11.27 3.63 11.45
N SER A 196 10.41 3.31 10.49
CA SER A 196 10.79 2.80 9.16
C SER A 196 11.57 3.83 8.33
N THR A 197 11.25 5.11 8.49
CA THR A 197 11.94 6.22 7.79
C THR A 197 13.40 6.35 8.27
N LYS A 198 13.65 6.22 9.58
CA LYS A 198 15.01 6.19 10.14
C LYS A 198 15.80 4.98 9.62
N ASN A 199 15.15 3.82 9.52
CA ASN A 199 15.78 2.54 9.18
C ASN A 199 15.89 2.28 7.67
N ALA A 200 15.57 3.28 6.83
CA ALA A 200 15.63 3.21 5.37
C ALA A 200 14.78 2.07 4.76
N CYS A 201 13.68 1.71 5.42
CA CYS A 201 12.76 0.65 5.01
C CYS A 201 11.30 1.14 4.90
N ALA A 202 11.07 2.45 4.92
CA ALA A 202 9.73 3.03 4.74
C ALA A 202 9.23 2.76 3.32
N GLY A 203 8.04 2.16 3.23
CA GLY A 203 7.31 1.96 1.99
C GLY A 203 6.29 3.08 1.72
N PRO A 204 5.38 2.88 0.76
CA PRO A 204 4.45 3.91 0.31
C PRO A 204 3.37 4.26 1.35
N GLY A 205 2.90 3.26 2.11
CA GLY A 205 1.95 3.42 3.21
C GLY A 205 2.60 3.65 4.58
N SER A 206 3.92 3.90 4.65
CA SER A 206 4.59 4.15 5.92
C SER A 206 4.39 5.59 6.40
N ASP A 207 4.09 5.72 7.69
CA ASP A 207 4.06 7.02 8.39
C ASP A 207 5.49 7.50 8.74
N ILE A 208 5.56 8.75 9.20
CA ILE A 208 6.78 9.38 9.70
C ILE A 208 6.68 9.47 11.22
N ASP A 209 7.38 8.58 11.90
CA ASP A 209 7.40 8.53 13.36
C ASP A 209 8.38 9.56 13.95
N ILE A 210 7.83 10.58 14.63
CA ILE A 210 8.61 11.64 15.28
C ILE A 210 8.46 11.52 16.80
N LEU A 211 9.60 11.54 17.48
CA LEU A 211 9.68 11.59 18.94
C LEU A 211 10.13 12.99 19.38
N ALA A 212 9.33 13.65 20.21
CA ALA A 212 9.60 14.96 20.78
C ALA A 212 9.81 14.87 22.29
N HIS A 213 10.96 15.37 22.77
CA HIS A 213 11.26 15.49 24.20
C HIS A 213 10.84 16.88 24.68
N SER A 214 9.81 16.94 25.52
CA SER A 214 9.20 18.16 26.05
C SER A 214 9.69 18.50 27.45
N ASP A 215 9.64 19.79 27.80
CA ASP A 215 9.82 20.33 29.15
C ASP A 215 8.62 20.10 30.08
N GLY A 216 7.50 19.56 29.56
CA GLY A 216 6.29 19.23 30.30
C GLY A 216 5.23 20.35 30.31
N ASN A 217 5.40 21.43 29.55
CA ASN A 217 4.38 22.47 29.45
C ASN A 217 3.22 22.06 28.52
N ASN A 218 2.06 21.76 29.13
CA ASN A 218 0.86 21.31 28.41
C ASN A 218 0.41 22.24 27.27
N LYS A 219 0.45 23.57 27.47
CA LYS A 219 -0.01 24.51 26.44
C LYS A 219 0.91 24.49 25.21
N LYS A 220 2.23 24.46 25.44
CA LYS A 220 3.22 24.38 24.36
C LYS A 220 3.17 23.04 23.63
N MET A 221 2.87 21.96 24.34
CA MET A 221 2.65 20.65 23.75
C MET A 221 1.42 20.62 22.83
N GLU A 222 0.33 21.26 23.25
CA GLU A 222 -0.86 21.39 22.40
C GLU A 222 -0.57 22.20 21.13
N ASP A 223 0.13 23.33 21.26
CA ASP A 223 0.56 24.14 20.11
C ASP A 223 1.46 23.34 19.14
N LEU A 224 2.34 22.48 19.66
CA LEU A 224 3.16 21.57 18.85
C LEU A 224 2.31 20.53 18.12
N ARG A 225 1.32 19.93 18.79
CA ARG A 225 0.43 18.95 18.18
C ARG A 225 -0.33 19.56 17.00
N LEU A 226 -0.88 20.75 17.18
CA LEU A 226 -1.58 21.47 16.11
C LEU A 226 -0.66 21.82 14.95
N TRP A 227 0.57 22.26 15.23
CA TRP A 227 1.55 22.56 14.20
C TRP A 227 1.97 21.31 13.41
N MET A 228 2.23 20.19 14.09
CA MET A 228 2.56 18.91 13.45
C MET A 228 1.40 18.31 12.69
N GLN A 229 0.16 18.48 13.17
CA GLN A 229 -1.04 18.05 12.45
C GLN A 229 -1.15 18.76 11.10
N GLY A 230 -0.87 20.07 11.04
CA GLY A 230 -0.84 20.81 9.78
C GLY A 230 0.16 20.24 8.77
N TRP A 231 1.39 19.95 9.22
CA TRP A 231 2.37 19.24 8.39
C TRP A 231 1.87 17.86 7.97
N GLY A 232 1.35 17.07 8.91
CA GLY A 232 0.85 15.73 8.69
C GLY A 232 -0.21 15.64 7.60
N LEU A 233 -1.18 16.57 7.62
CA LEU A 233 -2.25 16.65 6.61
C LEU A 233 -1.70 17.00 5.21
N CYS A 234 -0.84 18.02 5.10
CA CYS A 234 -0.23 18.39 3.82
C CYS A 234 0.65 17.28 3.24
N LEU A 235 1.40 16.59 4.10
CA LEU A 235 2.25 15.48 3.68
C LEU A 235 1.45 14.27 3.25
N ASN A 236 0.26 14.06 3.83
CA ASN A 236 -0.63 12.99 3.43
C ASN A 236 -1.10 13.17 1.99
N GLU A 237 -1.46 14.40 1.60
CA GLU A 237 -1.79 14.73 0.20
C GLU A 237 -0.59 14.55 -0.73
N LEU A 238 0.60 14.98 -0.32
CA LEU A 238 1.82 14.77 -1.10
C LEU A 238 2.16 13.27 -1.25
N ASN A 239 1.94 12.46 -0.21
CA ASN A 239 2.15 11.02 -0.26
C ASN A 239 1.15 10.35 -1.22
N PHE A 240 -0.10 10.80 -1.21
CA PHE A 240 -1.12 10.32 -2.13
C PHE A 240 -0.75 10.63 -3.59
N ILE A 241 -0.33 11.86 -3.89
CA ILE A 241 0.11 12.25 -5.23
C ILE A 241 1.32 11.42 -5.68
N LYS A 242 2.22 11.06 -4.74
CA LYS A 242 3.44 10.30 -5.06
C LYS A 242 3.24 8.80 -5.19
N SER A 243 2.37 8.21 -4.37
CA SER A 243 2.31 6.75 -4.17
C SER A 243 0.91 6.15 -4.27
N GLY A 244 -0.14 6.98 -4.26
CA GLY A 244 -1.54 6.54 -4.18
C GLY A 244 -2.03 6.24 -2.76
N TYR A 245 -1.15 6.24 -1.75
CA TYR A 245 -1.53 5.94 -0.36
C TYR A 245 -1.87 7.20 0.43
N ARG A 246 -2.96 7.12 1.21
CA ARG A 246 -3.30 8.07 2.27
C ARG A 246 -3.34 7.34 3.61
N SER A 247 -2.69 7.90 4.61
CA SER A 247 -2.93 7.54 6.01
C SER A 247 -4.31 8.09 6.41
N LEU A 248 -5.01 7.42 7.33
CA LEU A 248 -6.37 7.79 7.72
C LEU A 248 -6.46 9.19 8.33
N ASP A 249 -5.46 9.58 9.13
CA ASP A 249 -5.48 10.84 9.89
C ASP A 249 -4.33 11.77 9.49
N SER A 250 -3.09 11.32 9.59
CA SER A 250 -1.89 12.12 9.40
C SER A 250 -0.75 11.22 8.93
N LEU A 251 0.10 11.72 8.03
CA LEU A 251 1.33 10.99 7.67
C LEU A 251 2.41 11.09 8.77
N ILE A 252 2.28 12.05 9.69
CA ILE A 252 3.18 12.18 10.85
C ILE A 252 2.51 11.55 12.06
N ASP A 253 3.19 10.60 12.69
CA ASP A 253 2.87 10.14 14.05
C ASP A 253 3.81 10.83 15.04
N LEU A 254 3.24 11.54 16.02
CA LEU A 254 3.98 12.35 16.98
C LEU A 254 3.86 11.76 18.38
N HIS A 255 4.96 11.18 18.86
CA HIS A 255 5.11 10.78 20.26
C HIS A 255 5.79 11.89 21.05
N ILE A 256 5.15 12.34 22.14
CA ILE A 256 5.73 13.33 23.05
C ILE A 256 6.07 12.64 24.36
N ILE A 257 7.30 12.84 24.83
CA ILE A 257 7.76 12.34 26.13
C ILE A 257 8.35 13.46 26.98
N THR A 258 8.33 13.27 28.29
CA THR A 258 8.87 14.21 29.29
C THR A 258 10.05 13.59 30.04
N ASP A 259 10.73 14.39 30.87
CA ASP A 259 11.78 13.87 31.78
C ASP A 259 11.27 12.82 32.77
N GLU A 260 9.98 12.85 33.09
CA GLU A 260 9.39 11.85 33.98
C GLU A 260 9.24 10.50 33.27
N ASP A 261 8.86 10.51 32.00
CA ASP A 261 8.70 9.31 31.17
C ASP A 261 10.05 8.64 30.87
N ILE A 262 11.09 9.46 30.66
CA ILE A 262 12.49 8.97 30.54
C ILE A 262 12.96 8.33 31.84
N ARG A 263 12.63 8.91 33.00
CA ARG A 263 12.98 8.32 34.30
C ARG A 263 12.22 7.03 34.59
N LYS A 264 10.97 6.94 34.15
CA LYS A 264 10.13 5.73 34.26
C LYS A 264 10.47 4.66 33.23
N ASN A 265 11.32 4.97 32.26
CA ASN A 265 11.70 4.11 31.15
C ASN A 265 10.48 3.59 30.38
N ASP A 266 9.55 4.49 30.07
CA ASP A 266 8.37 4.18 29.27
C ASP A 266 8.78 3.72 27.85
N SER A 267 7.90 3.00 27.18
CA SER A 267 8.06 2.33 25.88
C SER A 267 8.88 3.12 24.84
N TYR A 268 8.53 4.39 24.59
CA TYR A 268 9.25 5.26 23.65
C TYR A 268 10.46 5.97 24.25
N ALA A 269 10.48 6.17 25.56
CA ALA A 269 11.57 6.85 26.25
C ALA A 269 12.85 5.99 26.30
N CYS A 270 12.69 4.66 26.27
CA CYS A 270 13.77 3.69 26.09
C CYS A 270 14.61 4.01 24.83
N LEU A 271 13.99 4.50 23.75
CA LEU A 271 14.64 4.70 22.45
C LEU A 271 15.66 5.85 22.45
N ILE A 272 15.56 6.82 23.37
CA ILE A 272 16.52 7.93 23.46
C ILE A 272 17.89 7.45 23.96
N ASN A 273 17.88 6.49 24.89
CA ASN A 273 19.07 5.96 25.57
C ASN A 273 19.42 4.52 25.14
N ALA A 274 18.69 3.94 24.19
CA ALA A 274 18.89 2.57 23.75
C ALA A 274 20.27 2.34 23.09
N VAL A 275 20.87 1.20 23.40
CA VAL A 275 22.13 0.73 22.77
C VAL A 275 21.88 0.23 21.34
N THR A 276 20.70 -0.32 21.07
CA THR A 276 20.26 -0.82 19.76
C THR A 276 18.98 -0.11 19.33
N ASP A 277 18.89 0.26 18.05
CA ASP A 277 17.76 1.00 17.46
C ASP A 277 17.49 2.41 18.07
N ARG A 278 18.54 3.10 18.54
CA ARG A 278 18.45 4.44 19.12
C ARG A 278 17.72 5.45 18.23
N ALA A 279 16.86 6.27 18.82
CA ALA A 279 16.21 7.38 18.13
C ALA A 279 17.27 8.31 17.51
N ARG A 280 17.09 8.69 16.25
CA ARG A 280 18.07 9.52 15.53
C ARG A 280 17.82 10.99 15.87
N PRO A 281 18.75 11.71 16.53
CA PRO A 281 18.56 13.12 16.81
C PRO A 281 18.52 13.91 15.51
N ILE A 282 17.48 14.73 15.34
CA ILE A 282 17.34 15.63 14.20
C ILE A 282 17.62 17.07 14.63
N LYS A 283 17.10 17.49 15.78
CA LYS A 283 17.37 18.82 16.37
C LYS A 283 17.26 18.74 17.88
N VAL A 284 18.33 19.09 18.59
CA VAL A 284 18.40 19.02 20.07
C VAL A 284 18.91 20.36 20.62
N LYS A 285 18.45 20.74 21.81
CA LYS A 285 19.06 21.85 22.55
C LYS A 285 20.44 21.42 23.04
N ASN A 286 21.42 22.30 22.80
CA ASN A 286 22.75 22.17 23.39
C ASN A 286 22.71 22.45 24.90
#